data_AF-A0A1W9PR36-F1
#
_entry.id   AF-A0A1W9PR36-F1
#
_cell.length_a   1.000
_cell.length_b   1.000
_cell.length_c   1.000
_cell.angle_alpha   90.00
_cell.angle_beta   90.00
_cell.angle_gamma   90.00
#
_symmetry.space_group_name_H-M   'P 1'
#
loop_
_entity.id
_entity.type
_entity.pdbx_description
1 polymer ?
#
loop_
_entity_poly.entity_id
_entity_poly.type
_entity_poly.pdbx_seq_one_letter_code
_entity_poly.pdbx_strand_id
1 'polypeptide(L)'
;MEIYGDGTQTRDFIYVEDLVRAIRLAATRPGIGGEIFQIATSREHTVNELAGLLKNELKKQLGIDMAITFGPPRLGDVKRNYSDTSKAKRLLGWQSTTDLAAGLERVVKWFGQDIKNRSARLPCSEP
;
A
#
# COMPACT_ATOMS: atom_id res chain seq x y z
N MET A 1 -1.45 14.15 -9.84
CA MET A 1 -2.13 12.89 -9.52
C MET A 1 -3.61 13.11 -9.59
N GLU A 2 -4.29 12.27 -10.35
CA GLU A 2 -5.74 12.31 -10.51
C GLU A 2 -6.40 11.41 -9.47
N ILE A 3 -7.39 11.94 -8.75
CA ILE A 3 -8.28 11.20 -7.85
C ILE A 3 -9.66 11.15 -8.53
N TYR A 4 -10.22 9.95 -8.70
CA TYR A 4 -11.56 9.80 -9.26
C TYR A 4 -12.60 9.93 -8.15
N GLY A 5 -13.55 10.86 -8.32
CA GLY A 5 -14.50 11.25 -7.27
C GLY A 5 -13.92 12.29 -6.32
N ASP A 6 -14.45 12.34 -5.09
CA ASP A 6 -14.08 13.34 -4.07
C ASP A 6 -12.95 12.87 -3.13
N GLY A 7 -12.45 11.65 -3.30
CA GLY A 7 -11.38 11.09 -2.48
C GLY A 7 -11.81 10.60 -1.09
N THR A 8 -13.12 10.60 -0.80
CA THR A 8 -13.67 10.18 0.51
C THR A 8 -13.83 8.68 0.63
N GLN A 9 -13.68 7.93 -0.47
CA GLN A 9 -13.75 6.47 -0.42
C GLN A 9 -12.60 5.91 0.42
N THR A 10 -12.90 4.89 1.21
CA THR A 10 -11.94 4.30 2.16
C THR A 10 -11.45 2.94 1.71
N ARG A 11 -10.18 2.67 1.97
CA ARG A 11 -9.50 1.41 1.65
C ARG A 11 -8.60 1.01 2.81
N ASP A 12 -8.46 -0.29 3.00
CA ASP A 12 -7.46 -0.88 3.88
C ASP A 12 -6.18 -1.16 3.09
N PHE A 13 -5.09 -0.47 3.45
CA PHE A 13 -3.79 -0.58 2.78
C PHE A 13 -2.84 -1.42 3.61
N ILE A 14 -2.45 -2.57 3.07
CA ILE A 14 -1.47 -3.47 3.70
C ILE A 14 -0.09 -3.32 3.04
N TYR A 15 0.95 -3.27 3.85
CA TYR A 15 2.32 -3.28 3.36
C TYR A 15 2.75 -4.69 2.94
N VAL A 16 3.50 -4.80 1.84
CA VAL A 16 3.84 -6.08 1.20
C VAL A 16 4.58 -7.04 2.12
N GLU A 17 5.46 -6.55 3.01
CA GLU A 17 6.17 -7.40 3.97
C GLU A 17 5.22 -8.07 4.99
N ASP A 18 4.18 -7.35 5.40
CA ASP A 18 3.17 -7.89 6.31
C ASP A 18 2.34 -8.99 5.62
N LEU A 19 2.01 -8.79 4.34
CA LEU A 19 1.34 -9.80 3.52
C LEU A 19 2.22 -11.05 3.32
N VAL A 20 3.50 -10.87 2.98
CA VAL A 20 4.46 -11.98 2.81
C VAL A 20 4.60 -12.77 4.11
N ARG A 21 4.65 -12.08 5.26
CA ARG A 21 4.68 -12.71 6.59
C ARG A 21 3.40 -13.51 6.85
N ALA A 22 2.24 -13.03 6.45
CA ALA A 22 0.98 -13.78 6.54
C ALA A 22 1.02 -15.07 5.71
N ILE A 23 1.46 -14.97 4.45
CA ILE A 23 1.58 -16.11 3.53
C ILE A 23 2.55 -17.16 4.11
N ARG A 24 3.70 -16.72 4.61
CA ARG A 24 4.68 -17.62 5.25
C ARG A 24 4.08 -18.35 6.44
N LEU A 25 3.34 -17.65 7.30
CA LEU A 25 2.67 -18.28 8.45
C LEU A 25 1.60 -19.26 8.00
N ALA A 26 0.77 -18.90 7.02
CA ALA A 26 -0.24 -19.80 6.47
C ALA A 26 0.36 -21.07 5.85
N ALA A 27 1.53 -20.97 5.21
CA ALA A 27 2.21 -22.11 4.60
C ALA A 27 2.91 -23.04 5.60
N THR A 28 3.26 -22.55 6.80
CA THR A 28 4.12 -23.27 7.76
C THR A 28 3.41 -23.68 9.04
N ARG A 29 2.24 -23.11 9.33
CA ARG A 29 1.47 -23.42 10.54
C ARG A 29 0.80 -24.80 10.38
N PRO A 30 1.00 -25.74 11.31
CA PRO A 30 0.33 -27.04 11.27
C PRO A 30 -1.15 -26.89 11.63
N GLY A 31 -2.00 -27.78 11.10
CA GLY A 31 -3.40 -27.92 11.51
C GLY A 31 -4.36 -26.84 11.00
N ILE A 32 -3.99 -26.08 9.96
CA ILE A 32 -4.82 -25.03 9.35
C ILE A 32 -5.09 -25.25 7.86
N GLY A 33 -4.84 -26.45 7.34
CA GLY A 33 -5.08 -26.78 5.94
C GLY A 33 -6.55 -26.63 5.57
N GLY A 34 -6.84 -26.01 4.42
CA GLY A 34 -8.21 -25.76 3.94
C GLY A 34 -8.85 -24.48 4.51
N GLU A 35 -8.18 -23.79 5.43
CA GLU A 35 -8.70 -22.54 6.00
C GLU A 35 -8.53 -21.35 5.06
N ILE A 36 -9.56 -20.49 5.01
CA ILE A 36 -9.54 -19.19 4.31
C ILE A 36 -9.29 -18.08 5.32
N PHE A 37 -8.39 -17.15 5.00
CA PHE A 37 -8.02 -16.02 5.86
C PHE A 37 -8.15 -14.69 5.12
N GLN A 38 -8.76 -13.71 5.77
CA GLN A 38 -8.65 -12.32 5.37
C GLN A 38 -7.38 -11.72 5.96
N ILE A 39 -6.55 -11.09 5.11
CA ILE A 39 -5.28 -10.48 5.50
C ILE A 39 -5.35 -8.99 5.16
N ALA A 40 -5.41 -8.15 6.19
CA ALA A 40 -5.56 -6.70 6.08
C ALA A 40 -5.03 -6.01 7.35
N THR A 41 -5.09 -4.69 7.42
CA THR A 41 -4.70 -3.96 8.64
C THR A 41 -5.86 -3.75 9.62
N SER A 42 -7.09 -3.97 9.15
CA SER A 42 -8.34 -3.61 9.85
C SER A 42 -8.42 -2.12 10.19
N ARG A 43 -7.72 -1.28 9.40
CA ARG A 43 -7.74 0.17 9.47
C ARG A 43 -8.12 0.71 8.10
N GLU A 44 -9.03 1.68 8.11
CA GLU A 44 -9.47 2.35 6.89
C GLU A 44 -8.73 3.68 6.74
N HIS A 45 -8.34 3.96 5.51
CA HIS A 45 -7.81 5.25 5.11
C HIS A 45 -8.55 5.74 3.87
N THR A 46 -8.87 7.02 3.83
CA THR A 46 -9.41 7.69 2.65
C THR A 46 -8.36 7.81 1.56
N VAL A 47 -8.79 7.93 0.31
CA VAL A 47 -7.88 8.24 -0.80
C VAL A 47 -7.20 9.59 -0.60
N ASN A 48 -7.90 10.56 0.02
CA ASN A 48 -7.32 11.86 0.37
C ASN A 48 -6.18 11.75 1.40
N GLU A 49 -6.31 10.89 2.43
CA GLU A 49 -5.24 10.65 3.40
C GLU A 49 -4.02 10.00 2.74
N LEU A 50 -4.24 8.97 1.92
CA LEU A 50 -3.17 8.33 1.13
C LEU A 50 -2.46 9.37 0.25
N ALA A 51 -3.23 10.17 -0.47
CA ALA A 51 -2.73 11.19 -1.39
C ALA A 51 -1.87 12.24 -0.68
N GLY A 52 -2.33 12.73 0.47
CA GLY A 52 -1.60 13.70 1.28
C GLY A 52 -0.28 13.14 1.81
N LEU A 53 -0.30 11.92 2.37
CA LEU A 53 0.91 11.27 2.87
C LEU A 53 1.92 11.00 1.74
N LEU A 54 1.46 10.49 0.61
CA LEU A 54 2.31 10.24 -0.56
C LEU A 54 2.93 11.54 -1.09
N LYS A 55 2.13 12.60 -1.24
CA LYS A 55 2.62 13.91 -1.68
C LYS A 55 3.72 14.43 -0.74
N ASN A 56 3.50 14.34 0.57
CA ASN A 56 4.48 14.79 1.56
C ASN A 56 5.79 14.01 1.44
N GLU A 57 5.72 12.69 1.27
CA GLU A 57 6.91 11.87 1.19
C GLU A 57 7.68 12.06 -0.13
N LEU A 58 6.96 12.22 -1.25
CA LEU A 58 7.56 12.56 -2.54
C LEU A 58 8.30 13.90 -2.49
N LYS A 59 7.70 14.92 -1.86
CA LYS A 59 8.33 16.23 -1.68
C LYS A 59 9.56 16.13 -0.77
N LYS A 60 9.44 15.42 0.35
CA LYS A 60 10.50 15.26 1.35
C LYS A 60 11.71 14.47 0.84
N GLN A 61 11.49 13.34 0.17
CA GLN A 61 12.58 12.46 -0.25
C GLN A 61 13.12 12.76 -1.66
N LEU A 62 12.26 13.23 -2.56
CA LEU A 62 12.59 13.36 -3.99
C LEU A 62 12.45 14.80 -4.51
N GLY A 63 11.98 15.75 -3.69
CA GLY A 63 11.75 17.13 -4.13
C GLY A 63 10.59 17.29 -5.12
N ILE A 64 9.74 16.26 -5.29
CA ILE A 64 8.63 16.27 -6.25
C ILE A 64 7.39 16.86 -5.57
N ASP A 65 6.97 18.05 -5.99
CA ASP A 65 5.69 18.63 -5.57
C ASP A 65 4.60 18.27 -6.58
N MET A 66 3.68 17.41 -6.16
CA MET A 66 2.62 16.91 -7.01
C MET A 66 1.31 17.66 -6.74
N ALA A 67 0.67 18.14 -7.81
CA ALA A 67 -0.70 18.67 -7.74
C ALA A 67 -1.71 17.52 -7.71
N ILE A 68 -2.78 17.68 -6.91
CA ILE A 68 -3.91 16.76 -6.85
C ILE A 68 -5.03 17.36 -7.72
N THR A 69 -5.57 16.56 -8.63
CA THR A 69 -6.71 16.94 -9.48
C THR A 69 -7.83 15.93 -9.28
N PHE A 70 -9.07 16.39 -9.28
CA PHE A 70 -10.24 15.53 -9.12
C PHE A 70 -10.92 15.30 -10.47
N GLY A 71 -11.13 14.03 -10.80
CA GLY A 71 -11.84 13.58 -11.99
C GLY A 71 -13.23 13.03 -11.65
N PRO A 72 -14.05 12.70 -12.66
CA PRO A 72 -15.39 12.13 -12.43
C PRO A 72 -15.31 10.83 -11.61
N PRO A 73 -16.33 10.53 -10.78
CA PRO A 73 -16.36 9.30 -10.00
C PRO A 73 -16.42 8.09 -10.93
N ARG A 74 -15.75 6.99 -10.53
CA ARG A 74 -15.83 5.72 -11.25
C ARG A 74 -17.16 5.03 -10.94
N LEU A 75 -17.90 4.65 -11.98
CA LEU A 75 -19.09 3.81 -11.85
C LEU A 75 -18.72 2.47 -11.19
N GLY A 76 -19.40 2.12 -10.09
CA GLY A 76 -19.16 0.89 -9.35
C GLY A 76 -18.11 0.97 -8.23
N ASP A 77 -17.60 2.16 -7.88
CA ASP A 77 -16.59 2.28 -6.83
C ASP A 77 -17.17 1.94 -5.45
N VAL A 78 -16.58 0.96 -4.77
CA VAL A 78 -17.01 0.54 -3.43
C VAL A 78 -16.64 1.63 -2.44
N LYS A 79 -17.61 2.11 -1.64
CA LYS A 79 -17.38 3.24 -0.71
C LYS A 79 -16.47 2.88 0.47
N ARG A 80 -16.53 1.64 0.96
CA ARG A 80 -15.76 1.15 2.12
C ARG A 80 -15.28 -0.27 1.87
N ASN A 81 -13.98 -0.51 2.09
CA ASN A 81 -13.38 -1.83 1.96
C ASN A 81 -12.35 -2.04 3.07
N TYR A 82 -12.74 -2.82 4.08
CA TYR A 82 -11.89 -3.28 5.17
C TYR A 82 -12.22 -4.74 5.48
N SER A 83 -11.32 -5.45 6.14
CA SER A 83 -11.52 -6.85 6.50
C SER A 83 -11.30 -7.10 7.99
N ASP A 84 -12.12 -8.00 8.54
CA ASP A 84 -11.89 -8.58 9.86
C ASP A 84 -10.75 -9.60 9.79
N THR A 85 -9.68 -9.32 10.54
CA THR A 85 -8.47 -10.15 10.60
C THR A 85 -8.39 -11.00 11.88
N SER A 86 -9.47 -11.06 12.66
CA SER A 86 -9.53 -11.79 13.93
C SER A 86 -9.15 -13.27 13.79
N LYS A 87 -9.55 -13.91 12.69
CA LYS A 87 -9.18 -15.31 12.40
C LYS A 87 -7.68 -15.48 12.18
N ALA A 88 -7.05 -14.57 11.42
CA ALA A 88 -5.61 -14.58 11.19
C ALA A 88 -4.84 -14.35 12.51
N LYS A 89 -5.32 -13.43 13.37
CA LYS A 89 -4.75 -13.23 14.70
C LYS A 89 -4.83 -14.49 15.56
N ARG A 90 -5.99 -15.15 15.61
CA ARG A 90 -6.22 -16.33 16.45
C ARG A 90 -5.45 -17.56 15.98
N LEU A 91 -5.51 -17.88 14.68
CA LEU A 91 -5.00 -19.16 14.16
C LEU A 91 -3.56 -19.05 13.63
N LEU A 92 -3.19 -17.92 13.02
CA LEU A 92 -1.84 -17.69 12.49
C LEU A 92 -0.94 -16.96 13.48
N GLY A 93 -1.49 -16.33 14.52
CA GLY A 93 -0.72 -15.40 15.36
C GLY A 93 -0.28 -14.16 14.57
N TRP A 94 -0.99 -13.82 13.50
CA TRP A 94 -0.61 -12.73 12.60
C TRP A 94 -1.41 -11.46 12.87
N GLN A 95 -0.72 -10.33 12.83
CA GLN A 95 -1.29 -8.99 12.78
C GLN A 95 -0.36 -8.12 11.92
N SER A 96 -0.90 -7.15 11.19
CA SER A 96 -0.09 -6.13 10.51
C SER A 96 0.73 -5.33 11.53
N THR A 97 1.94 -4.98 11.15
CA THR A 97 2.86 -4.21 12.02
C THR A 97 3.27 -2.88 11.40
N THR A 98 3.00 -2.70 10.12
CA THR A 98 3.32 -1.49 9.36
C THR A 98 2.06 -0.66 9.20
N ASP A 99 2.10 0.60 9.63
CA ASP A 99 1.05 1.55 9.32
C ASP A 99 1.26 2.19 7.93
N LEU A 100 0.25 2.93 7.46
CA LEU A 100 0.26 3.53 6.14
C LEU A 100 1.44 4.50 5.95
N ALA A 101 1.75 5.31 6.95
CA ALA A 101 2.81 6.33 6.86
C ALA A 101 4.19 5.68 6.72
N ALA A 102 4.50 4.70 7.58
CA ALA A 102 5.75 3.95 7.52
C ALA A 102 5.87 3.13 6.22
N GLY A 103 4.76 2.56 5.75
CA GLY A 103 4.71 1.85 4.47
C GLY A 103 5.05 2.76 3.30
N LEU A 104 4.44 3.95 3.23
CA LEU A 104 4.69 4.94 2.17
C LEU A 104 6.12 5.47 2.19
N GLU A 105 6.68 5.75 3.37
CA GLU A 105 8.09 6.15 3.52
C GLU A 105 9.03 5.14 2.86
N ARG A 106 8.83 3.85 3.14
CA ARG A 106 9.63 2.76 2.56
C ARG A 106 9.44 2.65 1.05
N VAL A 107 8.19 2.75 0.57
CA VAL A 107 7.87 2.65 -0.86
C VAL A 107 8.51 3.79 -1.65
N VAL A 108 8.39 5.03 -1.18
CA VAL A 108 8.98 6.20 -1.87
C VAL A 108 10.51 6.12 -1.88
N LYS A 109 11.10 5.69 -0.76
CA LYS A 109 12.56 5.48 -0.66
C LYS A 109 13.05 4.47 -1.68
N TRP A 110 12.38 3.31 -1.73
CA TRP A 110 12.69 2.26 -2.70
C TRP A 110 12.52 2.75 -4.14
N PHE A 111 11.42 3.44 -4.44
CA PHE A 111 11.13 3.96 -5.77
C PHE A 111 12.18 4.96 -6.26
N GLY A 112 12.62 5.88 -5.39
CA GLY A 112 13.69 6.83 -5.70
C GLY A 112 15.03 6.15 -5.98
N GLN A 113 15.35 5.06 -5.27
CA GLN A 113 16.54 4.25 -5.54
C GLN A 113 16.41 3.48 -6.85
N ASP A 114 15.25 2.90 -7.14
CA ASP A 114 15.00 2.15 -8.37
C ASP A 114 15.16 3.04 -9.61
N ILE A 115 14.63 4.26 -9.59
CA ILE A 115 14.80 5.24 -10.67
C ILE A 115 16.29 5.51 -10.92
N LYS A 116 17.08 5.80 -9.87
CA LYS A 116 18.52 6.04 -10.00
C LYS A 116 19.26 4.83 -10.60
N ASN A 117 18.89 3.63 -10.15
CA ASN A 117 19.50 2.38 -10.61
C ASN A 117 19.11 2.01 -12.06
N ARG A 118 17.97 2.47 -12.56
CA ARG A 118 17.57 2.29 -13.96
C ARG A 118 18.26 3.30 -14.87
N SER A 119 18.36 4.57 -14.44
CA SER A 119 19.10 5.60 -15.18
C SER A 119 20.59 5.25 -15.34
N ALA A 120 21.20 4.58 -14.35
CA ALA A 120 22.58 4.10 -14.43
C ALA A 120 22.78 2.89 -15.36
N ARG A 121 21.71 2.18 -15.76
CA ARG A 121 21.76 0.97 -16.59
C ARG A 121 21.48 1.20 -18.07
N LEU A 122 21.10 2.42 -18.46
CA LEU A 122 21.02 2.82 -19.86
C LEU A 122 22.35 3.49 -20.24
N PRO A 123 23.28 2.80 -20.92
CA PRO A 123 24.37 3.51 -21.57
C PRO A 123 23.74 4.49 -22.54
N CYS A 124 24.07 5.77 -22.40
CA CYS A 124 23.74 6.78 -23.38
C CYS A 124 24.37 6.31 -24.70
N SER A 125 23.56 5.77 -25.61
CA SER A 125 23.97 5.63 -27.00
C SER A 125 23.93 7.05 -27.57
N GLU A 126 25.03 7.77 -27.42
CA GLU A 126 25.27 8.99 -28.18
C GLU A 126 25.47 8.64 -29.68
N PRO A 127 25.09 9.57 -30.58
CA PRO A 127 24.78 9.29 -31.99
C PRO A 127 25.96 8.90 -32.87
#